data_AF-A0A6L9JSP9-F1
#
_entry.id   AF-A0A6L9JSP9-F1
#
_cell.length_a   1.000
_cell.length_b   1.000
_cell.length_c   1.000
_cell.angle_alpha   90.00
_cell.angle_beta   90.00
_cell.angle_gamma   90.00
#
_symmetry.space_group_name_H-M   'P 1'
#
loop_
_entity.id
_entity.type
_entity.pdbx_description
1 polymer ?
#
loop_
_entity_poly.entity_id
_entity_poly.type
_entity_poly.pdbx_seq_one_letter_code
_entity_poly.pdbx_strand_id
1 'polypeptide(L)'
;MTERIELIELISGLDSYPENGYVNADSYEDPSDDAIDYLGELLLKDSECCLDFCKKILDSDLFNNNSVKSTALDFLILSESNWFEAFSYLLNKAEKLSTPELEKALFYFYCAKNDPKPYPVPEGLFNKLIERYQVLKTESDANFCHLHETYNDFIKAYSLKF
;
A
#
# COMPACT_ATOMS: atom_id res chain seq x y z
N MET A 1 -14.11 20.66 -13.99
CA MET A 1 -14.82 19.59 -14.72
C MET A 1 -13.73 18.64 -15.14
N THR A 2 -13.39 17.67 -14.29
CA THR A 2 -12.34 16.70 -14.59
C THR A 2 -12.85 15.84 -15.74
N GLU A 3 -12.10 15.78 -16.85
CA GLU A 3 -12.44 14.86 -17.93
C GLU A 3 -12.46 13.45 -17.37
N ARG A 4 -13.53 12.70 -17.65
CA ARG A 4 -13.64 11.31 -17.18
C ARG A 4 -12.71 10.46 -18.02
N ILE A 5 -11.64 9.97 -17.42
CA ILE A 5 -10.70 9.03 -18.05
C ILE A 5 -11.47 7.75 -18.38
N GLU A 6 -11.34 7.24 -19.61
CA GLU A 6 -12.02 6.02 -20.05
C GLU A 6 -11.35 4.77 -19.44
N LEU A 7 -12.12 3.70 -19.22
CA LEU A 7 -11.59 2.48 -18.57
C LEU A 7 -10.38 1.90 -19.32
N ILE A 8 -10.43 1.90 -20.65
CA ILE A 8 -9.34 1.39 -21.50
C ILE A 8 -8.07 2.23 -21.31
N GLU A 9 -8.23 3.55 -21.17
CA GLU A 9 -7.12 4.47 -20.97
C GLU A 9 -6.46 4.23 -19.60
N LEU A 10 -7.26 4.05 -18.55
CA LEU A 10 -6.77 3.70 -17.21
C LEU A 10 -5.92 2.43 -17.23
N ILE A 11 -6.44 1.35 -17.83
CA ILE A 11 -5.72 0.07 -17.93
C ILE A 11 -4.43 0.25 -18.73
N SER A 12 -4.50 0.90 -19.89
CA SER A 12 -3.32 1.08 -20.76
C SER A 12 -2.22 1.92 -20.11
N GLY A 13 -2.59 2.95 -19.35
CA GLY A 13 -1.63 3.79 -18.64
C GLY A 13 -0.94 3.02 -17.51
N LEU A 14 -1.69 2.23 -16.73
CA LEU A 14 -1.13 1.42 -15.65
C LEU A 14 -0.23 0.28 -16.17
N ASP A 15 -0.56 -0.32 -17.31
CA ASP A 15 0.31 -1.30 -17.97
C ASP A 15 1.60 -0.65 -18.53
N SER A 16 1.53 0.61 -18.97
CA SER A 16 2.69 1.37 -19.47
C SER A 16 3.69 1.74 -18.37
N TYR A 17 3.19 2.08 -17.17
CA TYR A 17 4.00 2.61 -16.08
C TYR A 17 5.25 1.80 -15.71
N PRO A 18 5.21 0.46 -15.51
CA PRO A 18 6.41 -0.30 -15.15
C PRO A 18 7.48 -0.36 -16.25
N GLU A 19 7.07 -0.26 -17.51
CA GLU A 19 7.99 -0.39 -18.66
C GLU A 19 8.57 0.96 -19.04
N ASN A 20 7.74 2.00 -19.03
CA ASN A 20 8.08 3.31 -19.56
C ASN A 20 8.37 4.35 -18.46
N GLY A 21 8.04 4.04 -17.21
CA GLY A 21 8.17 4.96 -16.08
C GLY A 21 7.10 6.05 -16.04
N TYR A 22 6.10 6.00 -16.92
CA TYR A 22 4.99 6.94 -16.98
C TYR A 22 3.67 6.26 -17.39
N VAL A 23 2.58 6.83 -16.89
CA VAL A 23 1.20 6.44 -17.23
C VAL A 23 0.75 7.18 -18.50
N ASN A 24 1.01 8.48 -18.55
CA ASN A 24 0.73 9.34 -19.70
C ASN A 24 1.99 10.11 -20.10
N ALA A 25 2.44 9.93 -21.34
CA ALA A 25 3.67 10.56 -21.85
C ALA A 25 3.57 12.09 -21.97
N ASP A 26 2.35 12.61 -22.10
CA ASP A 26 2.07 14.04 -22.25
C ASP A 26 1.78 14.73 -20.90
N SER A 27 1.81 13.97 -19.79
CA SER A 27 1.64 14.52 -18.45
C SER A 27 2.88 15.28 -17.99
N TYR A 28 2.65 16.38 -17.26
CA TYR A 28 3.69 17.16 -16.59
C TYR A 28 3.77 16.87 -15.09
N GLU A 29 2.88 16.04 -14.57
CA GLU A 29 2.84 15.65 -13.15
C GLU A 29 3.90 14.57 -12.85
N ASP A 30 4.12 14.30 -11.56
CA ASP A 30 4.97 13.16 -11.19
C ASP A 30 4.29 11.87 -11.68
N PRO A 31 5.00 11.01 -12.43
CA PRO A 31 4.42 9.77 -12.93
C PRO A 31 3.80 8.87 -11.86
N SER A 32 4.30 8.93 -10.62
CA SER A 32 3.73 8.18 -9.50
C SER A 32 2.42 8.75 -8.98
N ASP A 33 2.24 10.07 -9.03
CA ASP A 33 0.97 10.72 -8.70
C ASP A 33 -0.08 10.35 -9.75
N ASP A 34 0.28 10.40 -11.05
CA ASP A 34 -0.59 9.93 -12.13
C ASP A 34 -0.98 8.45 -11.95
N ALA A 35 -0.04 7.59 -11.57
CA ALA A 35 -0.32 6.17 -11.33
C ALA A 35 -1.27 5.96 -10.15
N ILE A 36 -1.12 6.73 -9.08
CA ILE A 36 -2.01 6.69 -7.92
C ILE A 36 -3.42 7.16 -8.31
N ASP A 37 -3.53 8.25 -9.06
CA ASP A 37 -4.81 8.78 -9.53
C ASP A 37 -5.50 7.77 -10.46
N TYR A 38 -4.75 7.13 -11.37
CA TYR A 38 -5.28 6.10 -12.26
C TYR A 38 -5.75 4.86 -11.50
N LEU A 39 -5.00 4.40 -10.49
CA LEU A 39 -5.44 3.30 -9.62
C LEU A 39 -6.72 3.67 -8.86
N GLY A 40 -6.81 4.90 -8.35
CA GLY A 40 -7.99 5.41 -7.64
C GLY A 40 -9.22 5.45 -8.54
N GLU A 41 -9.11 6.00 -9.75
CA GLU A 41 -10.19 6.03 -10.74
C GLU A 41 -10.57 4.61 -11.21
N LEU A 42 -9.59 3.72 -11.39
CA LEU A 42 -9.85 2.33 -11.75
C LEU A 42 -10.59 1.61 -10.63
N LEU A 43 -10.23 1.82 -9.36
CA LEU A 43 -10.92 1.23 -8.21
C LEU A 43 -12.41 1.58 -8.19
N LEU A 44 -12.77 2.80 -8.59
CA LEU A 44 -14.16 3.26 -8.66
C LEU A 44 -14.94 2.68 -9.84
N LYS A 45 -14.26 2.37 -10.96
CA LYS A 45 -14.90 1.91 -12.21
C LYS A 45 -14.93 0.39 -12.32
N ASP A 46 -13.86 -0.27 -11.92
CA ASP A 46 -13.65 -1.71 -11.97
C ASP A 46 -12.70 -2.12 -10.85
N SER A 47 -13.28 -2.37 -9.67
CA SER A 47 -12.51 -2.68 -8.46
C SER A 47 -11.75 -4.00 -8.57
N GLU A 48 -12.30 -5.00 -9.27
CA GLU A 48 -11.63 -6.29 -9.47
C GLU A 48 -10.35 -6.10 -10.31
N CYS A 49 -10.46 -5.37 -11.42
CA CYS A 49 -9.31 -5.04 -12.26
C CYS A 49 -8.27 -4.20 -11.50
N CYS A 50 -8.70 -3.22 -10.71
CA CYS A 50 -7.78 -2.42 -9.87
C CYS A 50 -6.99 -3.28 -8.89
N LEU A 51 -7.66 -4.21 -8.20
CA LEU A 51 -7.01 -5.07 -7.20
C LEU A 51 -6.02 -6.04 -7.87
N ASP A 52 -6.30 -6.49 -9.10
CA ASP A 52 -5.32 -7.25 -9.89
C ASP A 52 -4.07 -6.42 -10.24
N PHE A 53 -4.24 -5.15 -10.59
CA PHE A 53 -3.10 -4.23 -10.75
C PHE A 53 -2.35 -4.03 -9.44
N CYS A 54 -3.03 -3.86 -8.32
CA CYS A 54 -2.39 -3.73 -7.02
C CYS A 54 -1.50 -4.94 -6.69
N LYS A 55 -1.97 -6.16 -6.98
CA LYS A 55 -1.15 -7.38 -6.83
C LYS A 55 0.09 -7.35 -7.71
N LYS A 56 -0.07 -7.02 -9.00
CA LYS A 56 1.06 -6.90 -9.96
C LYS A 56 2.10 -5.88 -9.48
N ILE A 57 1.65 -4.74 -8.96
CA ILE A 57 2.51 -3.66 -8.45
C ILE A 57 3.34 -4.15 -7.27
N LEU A 58 2.71 -4.83 -6.30
CA LEU A 58 3.41 -5.34 -5.11
C LEU A 58 4.40 -6.46 -5.43
N ASP A 59 4.07 -7.34 -6.38
CA ASP A 59 4.91 -8.48 -6.73
C ASP A 59 6.08 -8.12 -7.66
N SER A 60 6.02 -6.97 -8.32
CA SER A 60 7.00 -6.59 -9.34
C SER A 60 8.20 -5.83 -8.76
N ASP A 61 9.39 -6.24 -9.19
CA ASP A 61 10.66 -5.52 -8.95
C ASP A 61 10.84 -4.33 -9.92
N LEU A 62 10.00 -4.21 -10.95
CA LEU A 62 10.02 -3.07 -11.89
C LEU A 62 9.34 -1.82 -11.28
N PHE A 63 8.36 -2.03 -10.41
CA PHE A 63 7.74 -0.95 -9.65
C PHE A 63 8.60 -0.61 -8.43
N ASN A 64 9.51 0.34 -8.57
CA ASN A 64 10.38 0.79 -7.46
C ASN A 64 9.89 2.06 -6.75
N ASN A 65 8.68 2.52 -7.06
CA ASN A 65 8.09 3.67 -6.37
C ASN A 65 7.33 3.23 -5.11
N ASN A 66 7.83 3.66 -3.94
CA ASN A 66 7.28 3.30 -2.64
C ASN A 66 5.86 3.83 -2.42
N SER A 67 5.52 5.02 -2.96
CA SER A 67 4.18 5.60 -2.83
C SER A 67 3.15 4.78 -3.58
N VAL A 68 3.43 4.39 -4.82
CA VAL A 68 2.52 3.54 -5.62
C VAL A 68 2.34 2.17 -4.95
N LYS A 69 3.43 1.55 -4.47
CA LYS A 69 3.35 0.28 -3.72
C LYS A 69 2.53 0.42 -2.44
N SER A 70 2.73 1.49 -1.69
CA SER A 70 1.97 1.77 -0.48
C SER A 70 0.49 1.95 -0.74
N THR A 71 0.11 2.65 -1.81
CA THR A 71 -1.30 2.81 -2.22
C THR A 71 -1.91 1.47 -2.64
N ALA A 72 -1.20 0.69 -3.45
CA ALA A 72 -1.65 -0.65 -3.86
C ALA A 72 -1.87 -1.58 -2.66
N LEU A 73 -0.99 -1.53 -1.66
CA LEU A 73 -1.14 -2.25 -0.40
C LEU A 73 -2.38 -1.80 0.37
N ASP A 74 -2.59 -0.49 0.52
CA ASP A 74 -3.74 0.09 1.24
C ASP A 74 -5.06 -0.37 0.61
N PHE A 75 -5.16 -0.32 -0.73
CA PHE A 75 -6.34 -0.80 -1.46
C PHE A 75 -6.61 -2.29 -1.26
N LEU A 76 -5.56 -3.13 -1.31
CA LEU A 76 -5.71 -4.57 -1.09
C LEU A 76 -6.14 -4.89 0.34
N ILE A 77 -5.51 -4.26 1.33
CA ILE A 77 -5.82 -4.47 2.76
C ILE A 77 -7.28 -4.09 3.07
N LEU A 78 -7.77 -3.00 2.48
CA LEU A 78 -9.14 -2.50 2.69
C LEU A 78 -10.20 -3.25 1.88
N SER A 79 -9.78 -4.14 0.98
CA SER A 79 -10.72 -4.91 0.15
C SER A 79 -11.29 -6.12 0.90
N GLU A 80 -12.58 -6.39 0.70
CA GLU A 80 -13.25 -7.54 1.33
C GLU A 80 -12.74 -8.89 0.80
N SER A 81 -12.28 -8.93 -0.45
CA SER A 81 -11.90 -10.14 -1.16
C SER A 81 -10.40 -10.41 -1.20
N ASN A 82 -9.54 -9.41 -0.99
CA ASN A 82 -8.08 -9.55 -1.17
C ASN A 82 -7.22 -9.16 0.04
N TRP A 83 -7.83 -8.96 1.21
CA TRP A 83 -7.09 -8.68 2.45
C TRP A 83 -6.09 -9.80 2.80
N PHE A 84 -6.39 -11.06 2.41
CA PHE A 84 -5.54 -12.20 2.73
C PHE A 84 -4.26 -12.20 1.91
N GLU A 85 -4.28 -11.79 0.64
CA GLU A 85 -3.08 -11.58 -0.17
C GLU A 85 -2.25 -10.45 0.40
N ALA A 86 -2.88 -9.36 0.85
CA ALA A 86 -2.17 -8.24 1.46
C ALA A 86 -1.44 -8.67 2.74
N PHE A 87 -2.12 -9.44 3.61
CA PHE A 87 -1.49 -9.98 4.83
C PHE A 87 -0.38 -10.98 4.51
N SER A 88 -0.55 -11.78 3.46
CA SER A 88 0.48 -12.70 2.98
C SER A 88 1.69 -11.95 2.44
N TYR A 89 1.49 -10.88 1.69
CA TYR A 89 2.54 -9.98 1.22
C TYR A 89 3.31 -9.39 2.41
N LEU A 90 2.60 -8.79 3.37
CA LEU A 90 3.21 -8.20 4.57
C LEU A 90 4.05 -9.23 5.34
N LEU A 91 3.53 -10.45 5.53
CA LEU A 91 4.24 -11.50 6.25
C LEU A 91 5.52 -11.94 5.52
N ASN A 92 5.42 -12.14 4.21
CA ASN A 92 6.51 -12.69 3.39
C ASN A 92 7.56 -11.65 2.98
N LYS A 93 7.19 -10.37 2.97
CA LYS A 93 8.04 -9.25 2.51
C LYS A 93 8.36 -8.25 3.61
N ALA A 94 8.01 -8.52 4.87
CA ALA A 94 8.20 -7.61 6.00
C ALA A 94 9.58 -6.95 6.06
N GLU A 95 10.66 -7.71 5.83
CA GLU A 95 12.04 -7.21 5.87
C GLU A 95 12.37 -6.20 4.76
N LYS A 96 11.56 -6.16 3.69
CA LYS A 96 11.75 -5.33 2.50
C LYS A 96 10.75 -4.18 2.38
N LEU A 97 9.72 -4.12 3.25
CA LEU A 97 8.71 -3.07 3.19
C LEU A 97 9.36 -1.70 3.25
N SER A 98 8.93 -0.77 2.41
CA SER A 98 9.31 0.63 2.52
C SER A 98 8.67 1.30 3.75
N THR A 99 9.11 2.51 4.08
CA THR A 99 8.53 3.32 5.17
C THR A 99 7.03 3.57 4.97
N PRO A 100 6.54 4.00 3.78
CA PRO A 100 5.11 4.13 3.51
C PRO A 100 4.31 2.82 3.67
N GLU A 101 4.81 1.71 3.13
CA GLU A 101 4.11 0.41 3.24
C GLU A 101 4.00 -0.06 4.70
N LEU A 102 5.07 0.10 5.48
CA LEU A 102 5.05 -0.24 6.90
C LEU A 102 4.06 0.64 7.66
N GLU A 103 4.03 1.94 7.38
CA GLU A 103 3.10 2.89 7.98
C GLU A 103 1.65 2.45 7.74
N LYS A 104 1.28 2.19 6.48
CA LYS A 104 -0.07 1.72 6.12
C LYS A 104 -0.45 0.43 6.83
N ALA A 105 0.46 -0.52 6.92
CA ALA A 105 0.22 -1.77 7.65
C ALA A 105 -0.06 -1.53 9.14
N LEU A 106 0.78 -0.72 9.81
CA LEU A 106 0.61 -0.39 11.23
C LEU A 106 -0.69 0.38 11.48
N PHE A 107 -1.00 1.35 10.62
CA PHE A 107 -2.21 2.17 10.70
C PHE A 107 -3.47 1.30 10.52
N TYR A 108 -3.47 0.41 9.54
CA TYR A 108 -4.56 -0.53 9.34
C TYR A 108 -4.83 -1.35 10.60
N PHE A 109 -3.80 -1.97 11.19
CA PHE A 109 -3.99 -2.80 12.38
C PHE A 109 -4.42 -1.97 13.60
N TYR A 110 -3.89 -0.75 13.76
CA TYR A 110 -4.39 0.18 14.77
C TYR A 110 -5.91 0.41 14.63
N CYS A 111 -6.40 0.66 13.41
CA CYS A 111 -7.82 0.82 13.13
C CYS A 111 -8.62 -0.48 13.35
N ALA A 112 -8.11 -1.61 12.85
CA ALA A 112 -8.75 -2.93 12.94
C ALA A 112 -8.99 -3.39 14.38
N LYS A 113 -8.26 -2.84 15.36
CA LYS A 113 -8.51 -3.09 16.79
C LYS A 113 -9.95 -2.77 17.22
N ASN A 114 -10.58 -1.79 16.57
CA ASN A 114 -11.93 -1.34 16.86
C ASN A 114 -13.00 -2.02 15.99
N ASP A 115 -12.59 -2.84 15.02
CA ASP A 115 -13.53 -3.63 14.21
C ASP A 115 -14.19 -4.70 15.10
N PRO A 116 -15.53 -4.85 15.10
CA PRO A 116 -16.19 -5.94 15.83
C PRO A 116 -15.86 -7.34 15.29
N LYS A 117 -15.36 -7.45 14.07
CA LYS A 117 -14.98 -8.70 13.38
C LYS A 117 -13.68 -8.51 12.57
N PRO A 118 -12.54 -8.24 13.22
CA PRO A 118 -11.29 -8.02 12.52
C PRO A 118 -10.84 -9.31 11.81
N TYR A 119 -10.16 -9.15 10.67
CA TYR A 119 -9.55 -10.28 9.99
C TYR A 119 -8.48 -10.96 10.85
N PRO A 120 -8.32 -12.29 10.75
CA PRO A 120 -7.31 -13.02 11.51
C PRO A 120 -5.91 -12.61 11.07
N VAL A 121 -5.12 -12.13 12.03
CA VAL A 121 -3.72 -11.74 11.82
C VAL A 121 -2.86 -13.01 11.71
N PRO A 122 -2.05 -13.18 10.63
CA PRO A 122 -1.13 -14.30 10.52
C PRO A 122 -0.12 -14.35 11.68
N GLU A 123 0.23 -15.56 12.09
CA GLU A 123 1.20 -15.77 13.17
C GLU A 123 2.54 -15.10 12.82
N GLY A 124 3.11 -14.38 13.80
CA GLY A 124 4.39 -13.70 13.65
C GLY A 124 4.36 -12.39 12.84
N LEU A 125 3.24 -12.02 12.20
CA LEU A 125 3.16 -10.80 11.40
C LEU A 125 3.50 -9.54 12.22
N PHE A 126 2.87 -9.36 13.37
CA PHE A 126 3.15 -8.19 14.22
C PHE A 126 4.62 -8.09 14.62
N ASN A 127 5.25 -9.19 15.04
CA ASN A 127 6.67 -9.19 15.39
C ASN A 127 7.53 -8.73 14.22
N LYS A 128 7.25 -9.21 13.01
CA LYS A 128 7.95 -8.80 11.79
C LYS A 128 7.76 -7.32 11.45
N LEU A 129 6.55 -6.78 11.62
CA LEU A 129 6.29 -5.34 11.42
C LEU A 129 7.05 -4.48 12.44
N ILE A 130 7.10 -4.93 13.69
CA ILE A 130 7.84 -4.26 14.77
C ILE A 130 9.35 -4.29 14.51
N GLU A 131 9.89 -5.44 14.12
CA GLU A 131 11.29 -5.57 13.71
C GLU A 131 11.60 -4.64 12.54
N ARG A 132 10.72 -4.57 11.54
CA ARG A 132 10.89 -3.65 10.41
C ARG A 132 10.86 -2.19 10.84
N TYR A 133 9.98 -1.81 11.76
CA TYR A 133 9.98 -0.48 12.35
C TYR A 133 11.32 -0.15 13.02
N GLN A 134 11.93 -1.08 13.77
CA GLN A 134 13.23 -0.83 14.40
C GLN A 134 14.33 -0.50 13.40
N VAL A 135 14.26 -1.05 12.18
CA VAL A 135 15.18 -0.76 11.09
C VAL A 135 14.89 0.61 10.47
N LEU A 136 13.62 0.95 10.24
CA LEU A 136 13.22 2.15 9.49
C LEU A 136 13.04 3.42 10.32
N LYS A 137 12.94 3.31 11.65
CA LYS A 137 12.61 4.43 12.56
C LYS A 137 13.57 5.62 12.52
N THR A 138 14.76 5.49 11.91
CA THR A 138 15.73 6.58 11.78
C THR A 138 15.90 7.09 10.35
N GLU A 139 15.17 6.51 9.39
CA GLU A 139 15.20 6.95 7.98
C GLU A 139 14.56 8.33 7.83
N SER A 140 15.00 9.10 6.82
CA SER A 140 14.49 10.46 6.56
C SER A 140 12.97 10.49 6.42
N ASP A 141 12.42 9.47 5.76
CA ASP A 141 11.02 9.39 5.38
C ASP A 141 10.12 9.04 6.56
N ALA A 142 10.69 8.51 7.66
CA ALA A 142 9.92 8.09 8.84
C ALA A 142 9.11 9.24 9.45
N ASN A 143 9.66 10.45 9.43
CA ASN A 143 8.97 11.64 9.91
C ASN A 143 7.89 12.11 8.93
N PHE A 144 8.18 12.07 7.62
CA PHE A 144 7.22 12.51 6.60
C PHE A 144 5.98 11.62 6.57
N CYS A 145 6.16 10.31 6.77
CA CYS A 145 5.06 9.36 6.85
C CYS A 145 4.41 9.29 8.24
N HIS A 146 4.84 10.07 9.24
CA HIS A 146 4.34 9.95 10.62
C HIS A 146 4.53 8.55 11.24
N LEU A 147 5.53 7.78 10.79
CA LEU A 147 5.74 6.37 11.17
C LEU A 147 5.85 6.17 12.68
N HIS A 148 6.50 7.08 13.40
CA HIS A 148 6.62 7.01 14.86
C HIS A 148 5.28 7.15 15.59
N GLU A 149 4.42 8.05 15.12
CA GLU A 149 3.09 8.27 15.68
C GLU A 149 2.23 7.04 15.47
N THR A 150 2.15 6.58 14.21
CA THR A 150 1.41 5.36 13.83
C THR A 150 1.90 4.13 14.60
N TYR A 151 3.22 3.94 14.73
CA TYR A 151 3.78 2.84 15.52
C TYR A 151 3.34 2.91 16.99
N ASN A 152 3.44 4.08 17.62
CA ASN A 152 3.07 4.22 19.04
C ASN A 152 1.60 3.90 19.28
N ASP A 153 0.72 4.28 18.37
CA ASP A 153 -0.71 4.00 18.48
C ASP A 153 -1.02 2.52 18.23
N PHE A 154 -0.36 1.89 17.27
CA PHE A 154 -0.40 0.44 17.06
C PHE A 154 0.04 -0.35 18.31
N ILE A 155 1.19 -0.01 18.91
CA ILE A 155 1.70 -0.71 20.11
C ILE A 155 0.73 -0.57 21.29
N LYS A 156 0.19 0.63 21.52
CA LYS A 156 -0.82 0.87 22.57
C LYS A 156 -2.09 0.04 22.33
N ALA A 157 -2.59 0.00 21.10
CA ALA A 157 -3.83 -0.68 20.73
C ALA A 157 -3.80 -2.19 21.04
N TYR A 158 -2.64 -2.82 20.87
CA TYR A 158 -2.46 -4.25 21.14
C TYR A 158 -1.79 -4.54 22.47
N SER A 159 -1.52 -3.51 23.29
CA SER A 159 -0.84 -3.64 24.60
C SER A 159 0.44 -4.48 24.53
N LEU A 160 1.14 -4.41 23.39
CA LEU A 160 2.31 -5.22 23.16
C LEU A 160 3.45 -4.70 24.04
N LYS A 161 3.97 -5.57 24.90
CA LYS A 161 5.10 -5.25 25.79
C LYS A 161 6.39 -5.71 25.12
N PHE A 162 7.36 -4.82 25.00
CA PHE A 162 8.71 -5.09 24.54
C PHE A 162 9.71 -4.65 25.60
#